data_AF-K2D618-F1
#
_entry.id   AF-K2D618-F1
#
_cell.length_a   1.000
_cell.length_b   1.000
_cell.length_c   1.000
_cell.angle_alpha   90.00
_cell.angle_beta   90.00
_cell.angle_gamma   90.00
#
_symmetry.space_group_name_H-M   'P 1'
#
loop_
_entity.id
_entity.type
_entity.pdbx_description
1 polymer ?
#
loop_
_entity_poly.entity_id
_entity_poly.type
_entity_poly.pdbx_seq_one_letter_code
_entity_poly.pdbx_strand_id
1 'polypeptide(L)'
;MRNKWWAKLLRIIGIVLMSLTAAFTLMGGAGTSCVALNPTGFGGKFAGIASFQWLWILFVLIGVAAGILGVRAVVLLIKGSKKAYRTAVFALLLGTVINAIHLFASRALRGASMPVDGVLYTNILTLLVFLFFRIPGIWKSVNFEKPAENKQVGRSAAAFSLMIVGVLTLTIQFLMAPTHTLDGINYANVWHVVMSIIGSGLILAGIFTALSHRFSPISVKTLSTDKKLQERN
;
A
#
# COMPACT_ATOMS: atom_id res chain seq x y z
N MET A 1 23.71 13.20 -16.29
CA MET A 1 23.24 14.11 -15.21
C MET A 1 23.66 13.51 -13.87
N ARG A 2 24.26 14.30 -12.96
CA ARG A 2 24.84 13.79 -11.71
C ARG A 2 23.80 13.01 -10.90
N ASN A 3 24.11 11.77 -10.56
CA ASN A 3 23.25 10.83 -9.83
C ASN A 3 23.02 11.31 -8.39
N LYS A 4 22.11 12.28 -8.18
CA LYS A 4 21.93 12.94 -6.88
C LYS A 4 21.27 11.96 -5.90
N TRP A 5 21.90 11.70 -4.75
CA TRP A 5 21.36 10.73 -3.76
C TRP A 5 19.91 11.07 -3.39
N TRP A 6 19.59 12.36 -3.31
CA TRP A 6 18.29 12.82 -2.81
C TRP A 6 17.17 12.43 -3.78
N ALA A 7 17.45 12.35 -5.08
CA ALA A 7 16.46 11.92 -6.06
C ALA A 7 16.11 10.44 -5.88
N LYS A 8 17.10 9.60 -5.56
CA LYS A 8 16.88 8.18 -5.23
C LYS A 8 16.04 8.05 -3.96
N LEU A 9 16.39 8.82 -2.93
CA LEU A 9 15.70 8.81 -1.66
C LEU A 9 14.23 9.24 -1.81
N LEU A 10 13.96 10.36 -2.49
CA LEU A 10 12.59 10.82 -2.76
C LEU A 10 11.78 9.79 -3.55
N ARG A 11 12.42 9.11 -4.51
CA ARG A 11 11.76 8.02 -5.25
C ARG A 11 11.35 6.87 -4.34
N ILE A 12 12.24 6.44 -3.44
CA ILE A 12 11.96 5.37 -2.47
C ILE A 12 10.84 5.81 -1.53
N ILE A 13 10.94 7.01 -0.95
CA ILE A 13 9.93 7.57 -0.04
C ILE A 13 8.56 7.63 -0.73
N GLY A 14 8.49 8.12 -1.97
CA GLY A 14 7.23 8.18 -2.72
C GLY A 14 6.59 6.82 -2.95
N ILE A 15 7.40 5.80 -3.26
CA ILE A 15 6.90 4.42 -3.47
C ILE A 15 6.41 3.82 -2.15
N VAL A 16 7.19 3.95 -1.06
CA VAL A 16 6.81 3.45 0.27
C VAL A 16 5.54 4.13 0.79
N LEU A 17 5.43 5.45 0.60
CA LEU A 17 4.25 6.20 1.00
C LEU A 17 3.02 5.74 0.19
N MET A 18 3.17 5.55 -1.12
CA MET A 18 2.10 4.98 -1.95
C MET A 18 1.72 3.56 -1.51
N SER A 19 2.69 2.72 -1.12
CA SER A 19 2.41 1.36 -0.66
C SER A 19 1.66 1.32 0.67
N LEU A 20 2.05 2.17 1.63
CA LEU A 20 1.32 2.37 2.87
C LEU A 20 -0.11 2.82 2.58
N THR A 21 -0.29 3.80 1.69
CA THR A 21 -1.60 4.34 1.32
C THR A 21 -2.50 3.29 0.68
N ALA A 22 -1.95 2.48 -0.22
CA ALA A 22 -2.66 1.37 -0.84
C ALA A 22 -3.09 0.34 0.21
N ALA A 23 -2.20 -0.02 1.14
CA ALA A 23 -2.50 -0.95 2.23
C ALA A 23 -3.59 -0.40 3.16
N PHE A 24 -3.48 0.85 3.61
CA PHE A 24 -4.50 1.51 4.43
C PHE A 24 -5.86 1.55 3.72
N THR A 25 -5.90 1.84 2.42
CA THR A 25 -7.14 1.86 1.64
C THR A 25 -7.76 0.47 1.55
N LEU A 26 -6.95 -0.57 1.30
CA LEU A 26 -7.40 -1.94 1.18
C LEU A 26 -7.91 -2.48 2.52
N MET A 27 -7.17 -2.25 3.62
CA MET A 27 -7.58 -2.62 4.98
C MET A 27 -8.79 -1.83 5.46
N GLY A 28 -8.91 -0.54 5.12
CA GLY A 28 -10.09 0.26 5.45
C GLY A 28 -11.35 -0.21 4.72
N GLY A 29 -11.23 -0.54 3.43
CA GLY A 29 -12.32 -1.12 2.65
C GLY A 29 -12.74 -2.49 3.19
N ALA A 30 -11.80 -3.41 3.37
CA ALA A 30 -12.08 -4.74 3.91
C ALA A 30 -12.60 -4.68 5.36
N GLY A 31 -12.04 -3.81 6.20
CA GLY A 31 -12.43 -3.62 7.60
C GLY A 31 -13.83 -3.04 7.77
N THR A 32 -14.37 -2.34 6.76
CA THR A 32 -15.76 -1.84 6.76
C THR A 32 -16.79 -2.95 6.60
N SER A 33 -16.37 -4.16 6.18
CA SER A 33 -17.28 -5.28 5.88
C SER A 33 -18.14 -5.72 7.06
N CYS A 34 -17.63 -5.66 8.29
CA CYS A 34 -18.39 -6.10 9.48
C CYS A 34 -19.71 -5.32 9.62
N VAL A 35 -19.64 -4.00 9.63
CA VAL A 35 -20.80 -3.11 9.74
C VAL A 35 -21.60 -3.00 8.44
N ALA A 36 -20.99 -3.30 7.29
CA ALA A 36 -21.69 -3.35 6.01
C ALA A 36 -22.56 -4.60 5.85
N LEU A 37 -22.14 -5.74 6.41
CA LEU A 37 -22.86 -7.01 6.29
C LEU A 37 -23.84 -7.24 7.44
N ASN A 38 -23.56 -6.71 8.63
CA ASN A 38 -24.43 -6.84 9.80
C ASN A 38 -24.54 -5.53 10.60
N PRO A 39 -25.14 -4.47 10.04
CA PRO A 39 -25.19 -3.15 10.69
C PRO A 39 -25.90 -3.14 12.05
N THR A 40 -26.85 -4.05 12.28
CA THR A 40 -27.60 -4.15 13.55
C THR A 40 -26.90 -5.01 14.60
N GLY A 41 -25.91 -5.82 14.21
CA GLY A 41 -25.21 -6.75 15.10
C GLY A 41 -24.24 -6.11 16.08
N PHE A 42 -23.90 -4.82 15.90
CA PHE A 42 -22.93 -4.08 16.72
C PHE A 42 -23.58 -3.03 17.62
N GLY A 43 -24.93 -2.95 17.61
CA GLY A 43 -25.69 -2.01 18.41
C GLY A 43 -25.35 -0.52 18.19
N GLY A 44 -25.92 0.31 19.06
CA GLY A 44 -25.61 1.74 19.15
C GLY A 44 -25.66 2.48 17.81
N LYS A 45 -24.62 3.28 17.55
CA LYS A 45 -24.50 4.14 16.37
C LYS A 45 -24.40 3.39 15.03
N PHE A 46 -24.15 2.08 15.02
CA PHE A 46 -24.05 1.31 13.77
C PHE A 46 -25.42 0.91 13.21
N ALA A 47 -26.45 0.80 14.06
CA ALA A 47 -27.80 0.46 13.61
C ALA A 47 -28.37 1.49 12.61
N GLY A 48 -27.94 2.75 12.68
CA GLY A 48 -28.30 3.80 11.72
C GLY A 48 -27.84 3.52 10.28
N ILE A 49 -26.88 2.60 10.08
CA ILE A 49 -26.44 2.14 8.76
C ILE A 49 -27.49 1.26 8.09
N ALA A 50 -28.39 0.60 8.83
CA ALA A 50 -29.27 -0.44 8.28
C ALA A 50 -30.09 0.03 7.07
N SER A 51 -30.63 1.26 7.10
CA SER A 51 -31.38 1.84 5.98
C SER A 51 -30.51 2.18 4.75
N PHE A 52 -29.19 2.26 4.94
CA PHE A 52 -28.19 2.59 3.93
C PHE A 52 -27.17 1.47 3.73
N GLN A 53 -27.50 0.22 4.09
CA GLN A 53 -26.56 -0.90 4.07
C GLN A 53 -25.92 -1.10 2.68
N TRP A 54 -26.70 -0.89 1.61
CA TRP A 54 -26.23 -0.94 0.22
C TRP A 54 -25.05 0.00 -0.04
N LEU A 55 -25.05 1.20 0.57
CA LEU A 55 -24.00 2.19 0.41
C LEU A 55 -22.72 1.76 1.12
N TRP A 56 -22.83 1.11 2.28
CA TRP A 56 -21.68 0.54 2.98
C TRP A 56 -21.07 -0.64 2.25
N ILE A 57 -21.89 -1.51 1.66
CA ILE A 57 -21.41 -2.57 0.76
C ILE A 57 -20.65 -1.96 -0.42
N LEU A 58 -21.17 -0.87 -1.00
CA LEU A 58 -20.48 -0.17 -2.08
C LEU A 58 -19.13 0.41 -1.62
N PHE A 59 -19.05 1.00 -0.43
CA PHE A 59 -17.78 1.47 0.13
C PHE A 59 -16.76 0.35 0.33
N VAL A 60 -17.20 -0.84 0.75
CA VAL A 60 -16.33 -2.03 0.85
C VAL A 60 -15.78 -2.41 -0.53
N LEU A 61 -16.67 -2.60 -1.52
CA LEU A 61 -16.28 -3.06 -2.85
C LEU A 61 -15.36 -2.06 -3.56
N ILE A 62 -15.74 -0.79 -3.56
CA ILE A 62 -14.96 0.26 -4.21
C ILE A 62 -13.66 0.52 -3.42
N GLY A 63 -13.69 0.49 -2.09
CA GLY A 63 -12.51 0.65 -1.25
C GLY A 63 -11.46 -0.42 -1.52
N VAL A 64 -11.86 -1.68 -1.61
CA VAL A 64 -10.98 -2.79 -1.98
C VAL A 64 -10.44 -2.62 -3.40
N ALA A 65 -11.31 -2.28 -4.37
CA ALA A 65 -10.88 -2.05 -5.75
C ALA A 65 -9.87 -0.89 -5.87
N ALA A 66 -10.08 0.20 -5.14
CA ALA A 66 -9.17 1.34 -5.06
C ALA A 66 -7.84 0.94 -4.41
N GLY A 67 -7.86 0.12 -3.35
CA GLY A 67 -6.66 -0.46 -2.74
C GLY A 67 -5.84 -1.29 -3.73
N ILE A 68 -6.50 -2.18 -4.48
CA ILE A 68 -5.86 -3.00 -5.54
C ILE A 68 -5.26 -2.12 -6.63
N LEU A 69 -5.97 -1.08 -7.06
CA LEU A 69 -5.46 -0.09 -8.00
C LEU A 69 -4.23 0.64 -7.44
N GLY A 70 -4.22 0.96 -6.15
CA GLY A 70 -3.06 1.50 -5.44
C GLY A 70 -1.86 0.56 -5.46
N VAL A 71 -2.07 -0.73 -5.19
CA VAL A 71 -1.00 -1.77 -5.29
C VAL A 71 -0.45 -1.83 -6.72
N ARG A 72 -1.32 -1.80 -7.73
CA ARG A 72 -0.90 -1.72 -9.14
C ARG A 72 -0.05 -0.47 -9.41
N ALA A 73 -0.43 0.68 -8.86
CA ALA A 73 0.35 1.91 -8.99
C ALA A 73 1.75 1.74 -8.38
N VAL A 74 1.88 1.16 -7.18
CA VAL A 74 3.17 0.86 -6.53
C VAL A 74 4.06 0.02 -7.44
N VAL A 75 3.52 -1.07 -8.01
CA VAL A 75 4.26 -1.93 -8.95
C VAL A 75 4.74 -1.14 -10.18
N LEU A 76 3.88 -0.28 -10.75
CA LEU A 76 4.26 0.55 -11.89
C LEU A 76 5.34 1.58 -11.53
N LEU A 77 5.30 2.17 -10.33
CA LEU A 77 6.28 3.14 -9.84
C LEU A 77 7.66 2.48 -9.63
N ILE A 78 7.67 1.27 -9.05
CA ILE A 78 8.89 0.45 -8.89
C ILE A 78 9.50 0.12 -10.25
N LYS A 79 8.67 -0.29 -11.22
CA LYS A 79 9.11 -0.61 -12.59
C LYS A 79 9.48 0.64 -13.40
N GLY A 80 9.07 1.83 -12.99
CA GLY A 80 9.28 3.07 -13.73
C GLY A 80 8.52 3.12 -15.05
N SER A 81 7.28 2.62 -15.06
CA SER A 81 6.43 2.57 -16.27
C SER A 81 5.96 3.96 -16.69
N LYS A 82 5.77 4.18 -18.00
CA LYS A 82 5.24 5.44 -18.57
C LYS A 82 3.88 5.86 -17.98
N LYS A 83 3.10 4.93 -17.43
CA LYS A 83 1.80 5.21 -16.81
C LYS A 83 1.86 5.33 -15.28
N ALA A 84 3.03 5.12 -14.67
CA ALA A 84 3.15 4.94 -13.22
C ALA A 84 2.64 6.14 -12.43
N TYR A 85 3.08 7.35 -12.77
CA TYR A 85 2.67 8.57 -12.08
C TYR A 85 1.17 8.84 -12.24
N ARG A 86 0.67 8.76 -13.48
CA ARG A 86 -0.77 8.93 -13.76
C ARG A 86 -1.63 7.91 -13.01
N THR A 87 -1.23 6.65 -12.95
CA THR A 87 -1.98 5.62 -12.22
C THR A 87 -1.96 5.88 -10.71
N ALA A 88 -0.83 6.33 -10.14
CA ALA A 88 -0.75 6.69 -8.72
C ALA A 88 -1.67 7.87 -8.39
N VAL A 89 -1.58 8.98 -9.13
CA VAL A 89 -2.43 10.16 -8.91
C VAL A 89 -3.91 9.82 -9.10
N PHE A 90 -4.25 9.01 -10.11
CA PHE A 90 -5.63 8.57 -10.33
C PHE A 90 -6.15 7.72 -9.16
N ALA A 91 -5.36 6.77 -8.67
CA ALA A 91 -5.73 5.95 -7.51
C ALA A 91 -5.95 6.80 -6.26
N LEU A 92 -5.06 7.79 -6.02
CA LEU A 92 -5.15 8.71 -4.90
C LEU A 92 -6.37 9.62 -5.00
N LEU A 93 -6.65 10.20 -6.17
CA LEU A 93 -7.84 11.03 -6.39
C LEU A 93 -9.13 10.24 -6.18
N LEU A 94 -9.21 9.05 -6.79
CA LEU A 94 -10.35 8.15 -6.62
C LEU A 94 -10.55 7.82 -5.13
N GLY A 95 -9.49 7.38 -4.46
CA GLY A 95 -9.48 7.08 -3.03
C GLY A 95 -9.92 8.27 -2.18
N THR A 96 -9.39 9.47 -2.42
CA THR A 96 -9.77 10.70 -1.70
C THR A 96 -11.24 11.00 -1.85
N VAL A 97 -11.79 10.97 -3.07
CA VAL A 97 -13.21 11.29 -3.32
C VAL A 97 -14.11 10.29 -2.61
N ILE A 98 -13.85 8.99 -2.75
CA ILE A 98 -14.68 7.95 -2.12
C ILE A 98 -14.62 8.04 -0.60
N ASN A 99 -13.42 8.21 -0.02
CA ASN A 99 -13.27 8.29 1.42
C ASN A 99 -13.85 9.59 1.99
N ALA A 100 -13.87 10.69 1.24
CA ALA A 100 -14.54 11.92 1.64
C ALA A 100 -16.07 11.72 1.72
N ILE A 101 -16.66 11.06 0.71
CA ILE A 101 -18.09 10.71 0.71
C ILE A 101 -18.41 9.76 1.88
N HIS A 102 -17.58 8.73 2.09
CA HIS A 102 -17.77 7.76 3.17
C HIS A 102 -17.64 8.42 4.56
N LEU A 103 -16.70 9.33 4.73
CA LEU A 103 -16.55 10.11 5.95
C LEU A 103 -17.78 10.98 6.20
N PHE A 104 -18.26 11.71 5.19
CA PHE A 104 -19.45 12.53 5.30
C PHE A 104 -20.68 11.71 5.68
N ALA A 105 -20.95 10.61 4.97
CA ALA A 105 -22.07 9.72 5.25
C ALA A 105 -21.98 9.11 6.66
N SER A 106 -20.77 8.70 7.08
CA SER A 106 -20.55 8.17 8.42
C SER A 106 -20.83 9.19 9.51
N ARG A 107 -20.37 10.44 9.36
CA ARG A 107 -20.62 11.49 10.35
C ARG A 107 -22.10 11.87 10.39
N ALA A 108 -22.77 11.94 9.24
CA ALA A 108 -24.19 12.25 9.15
C ALA A 108 -25.07 11.18 9.83
N LEU A 109 -24.72 9.89 9.70
CA LEU A 109 -25.54 8.79 10.20
C LEU A 109 -25.15 8.30 11.61
N ARG A 110 -23.89 8.48 12.01
CA ARG A 110 -23.35 7.86 13.25
C ARG A 110 -22.67 8.85 14.19
N GLY A 111 -22.53 10.12 13.80
CA GLY A 111 -21.76 11.13 14.53
C GLY A 111 -20.24 10.89 14.55
N ALA A 112 -19.75 9.81 13.93
CA ALA A 112 -18.35 9.42 13.92
C ALA A 112 -17.99 8.70 12.63
N SER A 113 -16.75 8.86 12.16
CA SER A 113 -16.28 8.30 10.88
C SER A 113 -15.07 7.39 11.00
N MET A 114 -14.49 7.23 12.19
CA MET A 114 -13.34 6.33 12.36
C MET A 114 -13.71 4.90 11.94
N PRO A 115 -12.82 4.21 11.20
CA PRO A 115 -11.43 4.58 10.86
C PRO A 115 -11.25 5.37 9.54
N VAL A 116 -12.32 5.74 8.84
CA VAL A 116 -12.28 6.32 7.49
C VAL A 116 -11.48 7.62 7.44
N ASP A 117 -11.50 8.41 8.52
CA ASP A 117 -10.68 9.61 8.65
C ASP A 117 -9.19 9.33 8.40
N GLY A 118 -8.64 8.28 9.00
CA GLY A 118 -7.24 7.90 8.83
C GLY A 118 -6.93 7.57 7.37
N VAL A 119 -7.81 6.80 6.73
CA VAL A 119 -7.68 6.44 5.30
C VAL A 119 -7.72 7.68 4.41
N LEU A 120 -8.66 8.61 4.67
CA LEU A 120 -8.77 9.85 3.91
C LEU A 120 -7.52 10.73 4.08
N TYR A 121 -7.07 10.94 5.31
CA TYR A 121 -5.92 11.80 5.59
C TYR A 121 -4.64 11.24 5.00
N THR A 122 -4.42 9.92 5.07
CA THR A 122 -3.28 9.28 4.39
C THR A 122 -3.37 9.45 2.87
N ASN A 123 -4.56 9.29 2.27
CA ASN A 123 -4.75 9.52 0.83
C ASN A 123 -4.43 10.97 0.43
N ILE A 124 -4.93 11.96 1.19
CA ILE A 124 -4.67 13.38 0.92
C ILE A 124 -3.17 13.69 1.06
N LEU A 125 -2.53 13.24 2.14
CA LEU A 125 -1.11 13.46 2.36
C LEU A 125 -0.28 12.91 1.20
N THR A 126 -0.55 11.68 0.78
CA THR A 126 0.16 11.03 -0.32
C THR A 126 -0.11 11.74 -1.64
N LEU A 127 -1.35 12.16 -1.89
CA LEU A 127 -1.68 12.96 -3.07
C LEU A 127 -0.86 14.25 -3.12
N LEU A 128 -0.82 15.00 -2.02
CA LEU A 128 -0.03 16.24 -1.94
C LEU A 128 1.46 15.99 -2.19
N VAL A 129 2.02 14.91 -1.64
CA VAL A 129 3.42 14.52 -1.88
C VAL A 129 3.67 14.18 -3.36
N PHE A 130 2.75 13.47 -4.01
CA PHE A 130 2.87 13.16 -5.43
C PHE A 130 2.76 14.42 -6.31
N LEU A 131 1.83 15.31 -6.00
CA LEU A 131 1.72 16.61 -6.67
C LEU A 131 2.99 17.44 -6.49
N PHE A 132 3.58 17.45 -5.29
CA PHE A 132 4.87 18.08 -5.04
C PHE A 132 5.99 17.50 -5.91
N PHE A 133 6.05 16.18 -6.10
CA PHE A 133 7.03 15.57 -7.03
C PHE A 133 6.90 16.02 -8.48
N ARG A 134 5.73 16.54 -8.89
CA ARG A 134 5.49 17.00 -10.25
C ARG A 134 6.04 18.39 -10.54
N ILE A 135 6.48 19.14 -9.51
CA ILE A 135 7.13 20.44 -9.69
C ILE A 135 8.35 20.29 -10.63
N PRO A 136 8.51 21.12 -11.68
CA PRO A 136 9.50 20.91 -12.74
C PRO A 136 10.94 20.65 -12.25
N GLY A 137 11.38 21.34 -11.19
CA GLY A 137 12.71 21.15 -10.62
C GLY A 137 12.93 19.76 -10.02
N ILE A 138 11.91 19.21 -9.35
CA ILE A 138 11.94 17.90 -8.70
C ILE A 138 11.71 16.79 -9.73
N TRP A 139 10.73 17.00 -10.62
CA TRP A 139 10.34 16.03 -11.63
C TRP A 139 11.49 15.63 -12.54
N LYS A 140 12.33 16.61 -12.96
CA LYS A 140 13.53 16.35 -13.78
C LYS A 140 14.47 15.32 -13.13
N SER A 141 14.46 15.19 -11.81
CA SER A 141 15.34 14.29 -11.05
C SER A 141 14.65 13.00 -10.60
N VAL A 142 13.37 13.05 -10.20
CA VAL A 142 12.66 11.89 -9.58
C VAL A 142 11.81 11.10 -10.58
N ASN A 143 11.53 11.66 -11.76
CA ASN A 143 10.62 11.14 -12.81
C ASN A 143 10.26 9.64 -12.69
N PHE A 144 9.06 9.37 -12.18
CA PHE A 144 8.56 8.01 -11.97
C PHE A 144 8.20 7.27 -13.25
N GLU A 145 8.14 7.95 -14.39
CA GLU A 145 7.79 7.38 -15.71
C GLU A 145 9.01 6.87 -16.47
N LYS A 146 10.15 6.79 -15.80
CA LYS A 146 11.37 6.17 -16.29
C LYS A 146 11.87 5.16 -15.26
N PRO A 147 12.46 4.03 -15.69
CA PRO A 147 13.21 3.15 -14.79
C PRO A 147 14.29 3.94 -14.06
N ALA A 148 14.56 3.59 -12.80
CA ALA A 148 15.69 4.16 -12.11
C ALA A 148 17.00 3.75 -12.83
N GLU A 149 17.93 4.69 -13.01
CA GLU A 149 19.23 4.41 -13.63
C GLU A 149 19.97 3.27 -12.91
N ASN A 150 19.81 3.18 -11.59
CA ASN A 150 20.34 2.10 -10.77
C ASN A 150 19.21 1.12 -10.37
N LYS A 151 19.31 -0.13 -10.86
CA LYS A 151 18.37 -1.22 -10.54
C LYS A 151 18.20 -1.47 -9.03
N GLN A 152 19.23 -1.17 -8.23
CA GLN A 152 19.17 -1.27 -6.77
C GLN A 152 18.11 -0.33 -6.17
N VAL A 153 17.83 0.83 -6.77
CA VAL A 153 16.82 1.77 -6.23
C VAL A 153 15.42 1.17 -6.29
N GLY A 154 15.06 0.56 -7.42
CA GLY A 154 13.76 -0.11 -7.58
C GLY A 154 13.62 -1.31 -6.63
N ARG A 155 14.69 -2.11 -6.49
CA ARG A 155 14.73 -3.23 -5.54
C ARG A 155 14.60 -2.77 -4.09
N SER A 156 15.36 -1.75 -3.69
CA SER A 156 15.27 -1.18 -2.34
C SER A 156 13.88 -0.62 -2.08
N ALA A 157 13.29 0.11 -3.03
CA ALA A 157 11.92 0.60 -2.89
C ALA A 157 10.91 -0.54 -2.71
N ALA A 158 11.02 -1.63 -3.49
CA ALA A 158 10.19 -2.81 -3.35
C ALA A 158 10.36 -3.49 -1.98
N ALA A 159 11.62 -3.73 -1.56
CA ALA A 159 11.92 -4.36 -0.27
C ALA A 159 11.39 -3.53 0.90
N PHE A 160 11.66 -2.22 0.92
CA PHE A 160 11.15 -1.33 1.97
C PHE A 160 9.63 -1.28 1.97
N SER A 161 8.98 -1.22 0.81
CA SER A 161 7.51 -1.23 0.72
C SER A 161 6.93 -2.51 1.32
N LEU A 162 7.48 -3.67 0.96
CA LEU A 162 7.04 -4.96 1.50
C LEU A 162 7.25 -5.05 3.02
N MET A 163 8.44 -4.69 3.52
CA MET A 163 8.73 -4.75 4.95
C MET A 163 7.88 -3.78 5.76
N ILE A 164 7.77 -2.53 5.33
CA ILE A 164 7.03 -1.48 6.06
C ILE A 164 5.53 -1.77 6.04
N VAL A 165 4.97 -2.18 4.89
CA VAL A 165 3.56 -2.60 4.81
C VAL A 165 3.35 -3.88 5.63
N GLY A 166 4.32 -4.80 5.67
CA GLY A 166 4.26 -5.99 6.52
C GLY A 166 4.19 -5.63 8.01
N VAL A 167 5.04 -4.71 8.49
CA VAL A 167 4.99 -4.19 9.86
C VAL A 167 3.66 -3.50 10.16
N LEU A 168 3.17 -2.65 9.25
CA LEU A 168 1.85 -2.04 9.39
C LEU A 168 0.77 -3.11 9.53
N THR A 169 0.78 -4.13 8.67
CA THR A 169 -0.20 -5.23 8.67
C THR A 169 -0.21 -5.98 10.00
N LEU A 170 0.97 -6.25 10.58
CA LEU A 170 1.08 -6.91 11.90
C LEU A 170 0.58 -6.04 13.06
N THR A 171 0.66 -4.71 12.92
CA THR A 171 0.44 -3.78 14.03
C THR A 171 -0.91 -3.06 13.99
N ILE A 172 -1.56 -3.01 12.83
CA ILE A 172 -2.76 -2.18 12.61
C ILE A 172 -3.91 -2.52 13.56
N GLN A 173 -4.08 -3.80 13.93
CA GLN A 173 -5.13 -4.23 14.87
C GLN A 173 -4.99 -3.60 16.26
N PHE A 174 -3.76 -3.29 16.68
CA PHE A 174 -3.48 -2.64 17.95
C PHE A 174 -3.65 -1.12 17.82
N LEU A 175 -3.19 -0.54 16.71
CA LEU A 175 -3.36 0.88 16.41
C LEU A 175 -4.84 1.27 16.29
N MET A 176 -5.67 0.36 15.80
CA MET A 176 -7.10 0.61 15.62
C MET A 176 -7.97 0.24 16.83
N ALA A 177 -7.40 -0.40 17.85
CA ALA A 177 -8.13 -0.82 19.05
C ALA A 177 -8.98 0.30 19.70
N PRO A 178 -8.50 1.55 19.87
CA PRO A 178 -9.29 2.63 20.47
C PRO A 178 -10.60 2.94 19.74
N THR A 179 -10.73 2.55 18.47
CA THR A 179 -11.90 2.83 17.62
C THR A 179 -12.70 1.56 17.27
N HIS A 180 -12.16 0.38 17.58
CA HIS A 180 -12.75 -0.93 17.25
C HIS A 180 -13.06 -1.77 18.49
N THR A 181 -12.89 -1.22 19.69
CA THR A 181 -13.34 -1.84 20.93
C THR A 181 -14.79 -1.43 21.23
N LEU A 182 -15.69 -2.40 21.28
CA LEU A 182 -17.08 -2.22 21.70
C LEU A 182 -17.33 -3.18 22.88
N ASP A 183 -17.89 -2.67 23.97
CA ASP A 183 -18.17 -3.43 25.20
C ASP A 183 -16.98 -4.26 25.72
N GLY A 184 -15.77 -3.69 25.61
CA GLY A 184 -14.52 -4.32 26.04
C GLY A 184 -13.93 -5.34 25.05
N ILE A 185 -14.60 -5.60 23.92
CA ILE A 185 -14.14 -6.54 22.88
C ILE A 185 -13.52 -5.77 21.72
N ASN A 186 -12.25 -6.03 21.41
CA ASN A 186 -11.57 -5.46 20.24
C ASN A 186 -11.90 -6.22 18.95
N TYR A 187 -12.81 -5.67 18.15
CA TYR A 187 -13.24 -6.26 16.87
C TYR A 187 -12.17 -6.22 15.78
N ALA A 188 -11.12 -5.42 15.91
CA ALA A 188 -9.99 -5.48 14.99
C ALA A 188 -9.25 -6.83 15.08
N ASN A 189 -9.36 -7.53 16.21
CA ASN A 189 -8.70 -8.82 16.43
C ASN A 189 -9.32 -9.97 15.61
N VAL A 190 -10.49 -9.78 14.99
CA VAL A 190 -11.06 -10.78 14.07
C VAL A 190 -10.14 -11.03 12.87
N TRP A 191 -9.30 -10.06 12.53
CA TRP A 191 -8.33 -10.13 11.43
C TRP A 191 -6.98 -10.71 11.85
N HIS A 192 -6.78 -11.10 13.13
CA HIS A 192 -5.48 -11.41 13.70
C HIS A 192 -4.70 -12.45 12.92
N VAL A 193 -5.32 -13.60 12.60
CA VAL A 193 -4.67 -14.70 11.90
C VAL A 193 -4.28 -14.28 10.48
N VAL A 194 -5.22 -13.68 9.74
CA VAL A 194 -5.00 -13.25 8.35
C VAL A 194 -3.91 -12.19 8.28
N MET A 195 -3.95 -11.18 9.15
CA MET A 195 -2.96 -10.11 9.20
C MET A 195 -1.59 -10.60 9.65
N SER A 196 -1.53 -11.57 10.57
CA SER A 196 -0.28 -12.20 11.00
C SER A 196 0.40 -12.95 9.84
N ILE A 197 -0.38 -13.73 9.08
CA ILE A 197 0.13 -14.48 7.93
C ILE A 197 0.60 -13.52 6.82
N ILE A 198 -0.25 -12.57 6.43
CA ILE A 198 0.06 -11.62 5.36
C ILE A 198 1.25 -10.74 5.76
N GLY A 199 1.22 -10.17 6.96
CA GLY A 199 2.27 -9.28 7.45
C GLY A 199 3.63 -9.97 7.54
N SER A 200 3.67 -11.19 8.08
CA SER A 200 4.90 -12.00 8.12
C SER A 200 5.38 -12.35 6.71
N GLY A 201 4.47 -12.76 5.82
CA GLY A 201 4.79 -13.07 4.42
C GLY A 201 5.37 -11.86 3.68
N LEU A 202 4.83 -10.66 3.90
CA LEU A 202 5.33 -9.41 3.32
C LEU A 202 6.73 -9.07 3.85
N ILE A 203 6.99 -9.23 5.15
CA ILE A 203 8.32 -9.00 5.72
C ILE A 203 9.34 -9.98 5.12
N LEU A 204 9.01 -11.28 5.08
CA LEU A 204 9.88 -12.30 4.50
C LEU A 204 10.15 -12.04 3.01
N ALA A 205 9.13 -11.68 2.24
CA ALA A 205 9.27 -11.30 0.84
C ALA A 205 10.14 -10.04 0.67
N GLY A 206 10.03 -9.07 1.57
CA GLY A 206 10.88 -7.87 1.59
C GLY A 206 12.35 -8.19 1.88
N ILE A 207 12.62 -9.04 2.88
CA ILE A 207 13.96 -9.54 3.21
C ILE A 207 14.55 -10.30 2.01
N PHE A 208 13.79 -11.23 1.44
CA PHE A 208 14.21 -11.97 0.25
C PHE A 208 14.53 -11.03 -0.92
N THR A 209 13.66 -10.04 -1.18
CA THR A 209 13.88 -9.03 -2.22
C THR A 209 15.17 -8.25 -1.99
N ALA A 210 15.47 -7.86 -0.74
CA ALA A 210 16.70 -7.17 -0.38
C ALA A 210 17.96 -8.03 -0.58
N LEU A 211 17.87 -9.32 -0.23
CA LEU A 211 19.00 -10.27 -0.26
C LEU A 211 19.22 -10.94 -1.62
N SER A 212 18.27 -10.86 -2.55
CA SER A 212 18.30 -11.52 -3.87
C SER A 212 19.56 -11.27 -4.72
N HIS A 213 20.38 -10.27 -4.41
CA HIS A 213 21.68 -10.05 -5.08
C HIS A 213 22.78 -11.04 -4.64
N ARG A 214 22.69 -11.60 -3.42
CA ARG A 214 23.63 -12.61 -2.92
C ARG A 214 23.42 -13.98 -3.56
N PHE A 215 22.22 -14.21 -4.10
CA PHE A 215 21.86 -15.38 -4.90
C PHE A 215 21.94 -15.04 -6.38
N SER A 216 23.08 -14.53 -6.84
CA SER A 216 23.36 -14.64 -8.28
C SER A 216 23.50 -16.14 -8.57
N PRO A 217 22.81 -16.69 -9.58
CA PRO A 217 23.01 -18.09 -9.95
C PRO A 217 24.50 -18.26 -10.25
N ILE A 218 25.12 -19.29 -9.67
CA ILE A 218 26.39 -19.80 -10.16
C ILE A 218 26.24 -19.92 -11.67
N SER A 219 26.95 -19.07 -12.39
CA SER A 219 26.88 -19.06 -13.85
C SER A 219 27.37 -20.44 -14.31
N VAL A 220 26.45 -21.27 -14.78
CA VAL A 220 26.76 -22.59 -15.37
C VAL A 220 27.67 -22.43 -16.60
N LYS A 221 27.74 -21.21 -17.17
CA LYS A 221 28.71 -20.87 -18.21
C LYS A 221 30.16 -20.93 -17.74
N THR A 222 30.43 -20.70 -16.45
CA THR A 222 31.80 -20.77 -15.91
C THR A 222 32.28 -22.21 -15.82
N LEU A 223 31.38 -23.17 -15.54
CA LEU A 223 31.66 -24.61 -15.52
C LEU A 223 31.83 -25.23 -16.92
N SER A 224 31.28 -24.61 -17.97
CA SER A 224 31.42 -25.10 -19.35
C SER A 224 32.76 -24.73 -19.99
N THR A 225 33.44 -23.68 -19.52
CA THR A 225 34.74 -23.25 -20.05
C THR A 225 35.88 -24.13 -19.57
N ASP A 226 35.82 -24.63 -18.34
CA ASP A 226 36.86 -25.52 -17.80
C ASP A 226 36.89 -26.89 -18.49
N LYS A 227 35.72 -27.43 -18.87
CA LYS A 227 35.67 -28.70 -19.63
C LYS A 227 36.31 -28.60 -21.02
N LYS A 228 36.17 -27.47 -21.71
CA LYS A 228 36.77 -27.28 -23.04
C LYS A 228 38.28 -27.05 -23.02
N LEU A 229 38.84 -26.67 -21.88
CA LEU A 229 40.28 -26.53 -21.67
C LEU A 229 40.94 -27.85 -21.26
N GLN A 230 40.23 -28.71 -20.54
CA GLN A 230 40.70 -30.07 -20.22
C GLN A 230 40.66 -31.05 -21.40
N GLU A 231 39.81 -30.83 -22.40
CA GLU A 231 39.76 -31.66 -23.63
C GLU A 231 40.78 -31.22 -24.70
N ARG A 232 41.63 -30.23 -24.42
CA ARG A 232 42.62 -29.67 -25.35
C ARG A 232 44.08 -29.82 -24.91
N ASN A 233 44.34 -30.50 -23.79
CA ASN A 233 45.65 -30.94 -23.34
C ASN A 233 45.69 -32.46 -23.25
#